data_AF-A0A950MHR5-F1
#
_entry.id   AF-A0A950MHR5-F1
#
_cell.length_a   1.000
_cell.length_b   1.000
_cell.length_c   1.000
_cell.angle_alpha   90.00
_cell.angle_beta   90.00
_cell.angle_gamma   90.00
#
_symmetry.space_group_name_H-M   'P 1'
#
loop_
_entity.id
_entity.type
_entity.pdbx_description
1 polymer ?
#
loop_
_entity_poly.entity_id
_entity_poly.type
_entity_poly.pdbx_seq_one_letter_code
_entity_poly.pdbx_strand_id
1 'polypeptide(L)'
;MVHGTDRRRFLALGASAGTAAALAPLGAFAQPAPTPTPPGTCTPQACSVPTTATPVPWKRPADTVLALRRSAWDVSGAQLAKLRIAYQRMAALPPSDGRSLQGQRNLHAYYCVTCPGGPGFAGGDIHFSWNFLPWHRMFLYFHERILGSLVNDMSLRLTYWDWEIPSHALVPPAFGEIENNPMYDATRYLQLGQSVERVLTN
;
A
#
# COMPACT_ATOMS: atom_id res chain seq x y z
N MET A 1 16.77 25.15 20.02
CA MET A 1 17.21 25.53 18.66
C MET A 1 16.40 24.69 17.69
N VAL A 2 15.70 25.29 16.71
CA VAL A 2 14.75 24.54 15.86
C VAL A 2 15.51 23.85 14.72
N HIS A 3 15.69 22.53 14.81
CA HIS A 3 16.21 21.74 13.70
C HIS A 3 15.11 21.51 12.65
N GLY A 4 14.88 22.55 11.84
CA GLY A 4 14.03 22.44 10.65
C GLY A 4 14.63 21.41 9.70
N THR A 5 13.91 20.30 9.48
CA THR A 5 14.30 19.30 8.50
C THR A 5 14.08 19.88 7.11
N ASP A 6 15.15 20.27 6.42
CA ASP A 6 15.06 20.78 5.06
C ASP A 6 14.45 19.72 4.13
N ARG A 7 13.25 20.02 3.63
CA ARG A 7 12.46 19.14 2.76
C ARG A 7 13.21 18.67 1.52
N ARG A 8 14.25 19.40 1.08
CA ARG A 8 15.09 19.01 -0.06
C ARG A 8 15.97 17.79 0.21
N ARG A 9 16.43 17.57 1.45
CA ARG A 9 17.28 16.41 1.79
C ARG A 9 16.49 15.09 1.91
N PHE A 10 15.19 15.15 2.18
CA PHE A 10 14.36 13.94 2.31
C PHE A 10 14.13 13.21 0.97
N LEU A 11 14.15 13.93 -0.15
CA LEU A 11 13.90 13.38 -1.49
C LEU A 11 15.16 12.97 -2.27
N ALA A 12 16.36 13.13 -1.68
CA ALA A 12 17.64 12.92 -2.37
C ALA A 12 18.32 11.58 -2.06
N LEU A 13 17.89 10.86 -1.02
CA LEU A 13 18.45 9.55 -0.64
C LEU A 13 17.82 8.44 -1.49
N GLY A 14 18.18 8.42 -2.77
CA GLY A 14 17.62 7.54 -3.79
C GLY A 14 18.61 7.10 -4.87
N ALA A 15 19.92 7.04 -4.57
CA ALA A 15 20.92 6.42 -5.46
C ALA A 15 22.25 6.08 -4.76
N SER A 16 22.93 5.04 -5.27
CA SER A 16 24.35 4.67 -5.09
C SER A 16 24.76 3.88 -3.83
N ALA A 17 25.94 3.24 -3.93
CA ALA A 17 26.33 2.04 -3.18
C ALA A 17 27.78 2.07 -2.65
N GLY A 18 28.04 1.35 -1.55
CA GLY A 18 29.35 1.24 -0.88
C GLY A 18 29.68 2.46 0.00
N THR A 19 30.49 2.36 1.06
CA THR A 19 31.48 1.34 1.45
C THR A 19 31.50 1.07 2.98
N ALA A 20 32.33 0.12 3.43
CA ALA A 20 32.26 -0.50 4.77
C ALA A 20 33.09 0.18 5.87
N ALA A 21 32.69 -0.03 7.13
CA ALA A 21 33.53 0.08 8.34
C ALA A 21 33.03 -0.88 9.46
N ALA A 22 33.93 -1.33 10.34
CA ALA A 22 33.70 -2.33 11.40
C ALA A 22 34.71 -2.09 12.56
N LEU A 23 34.65 -2.70 13.75
CA LEU A 23 33.87 -3.83 14.31
C LEU A 23 32.86 -3.29 15.38
N ALA A 24 32.40 -3.92 16.47
CA ALA A 24 32.69 -5.17 17.20
C ALA A 24 31.44 -5.61 18.04
N PRO A 25 31.45 -6.74 18.78
CA PRO A 25 30.28 -7.64 18.80
C PRO A 25 29.36 -7.54 20.02
N LEU A 26 28.06 -7.78 19.80
CA LEU A 26 27.15 -8.35 20.78
C LEU A 26 26.36 -9.50 20.16
N GLY A 27 26.32 -10.63 20.85
CA GLY A 27 25.82 -11.91 20.35
C GLY A 27 24.29 -12.01 20.29
N ALA A 28 23.67 -11.28 19.37
CA ALA A 28 22.44 -11.73 18.73
C ALA A 28 22.82 -12.20 17.33
N PHE A 29 22.71 -13.50 17.05
CA PHE A 29 22.82 -13.98 15.67
C PHE A 29 21.63 -13.42 14.89
N ALA A 30 21.87 -12.31 14.18
CA ALA A 30 21.00 -11.91 13.09
C ALA A 30 20.89 -13.12 12.16
N GLN A 31 19.73 -13.78 12.16
CA GLN A 31 19.37 -14.71 11.11
C GLN A 31 19.62 -13.94 9.80
N PRO A 32 20.41 -14.48 8.85
CA PRO A 32 20.50 -13.85 7.55
C PRO A 32 19.08 -13.70 7.05
N ALA A 33 18.68 -12.46 6.73
CA ALA A 33 17.37 -12.23 6.15
C ALA A 33 17.21 -13.21 4.99
N PRO A 34 16.08 -13.93 4.88
CA PRO A 34 15.89 -14.90 3.81
C PRO A 34 16.24 -14.19 2.51
N THR A 35 17.19 -14.77 1.76
CA THR A 35 17.70 -14.18 0.52
C THR A 35 16.49 -13.73 -0.27
N PRO A 36 16.35 -12.42 -0.58
CA PRO A 36 15.17 -11.95 -1.28
C PRO A 36 15.10 -12.76 -2.55
N THR A 37 14.04 -13.56 -2.68
CA THR A 37 13.76 -14.28 -3.92
C THR A 37 13.79 -13.19 -4.99
N PRO A 38 14.71 -13.28 -5.99
CA PRO A 38 14.84 -12.22 -6.98
C PRO A 38 13.45 -12.00 -7.55
N PRO A 39 12.93 -10.76 -7.52
CA PRO A 39 11.49 -10.47 -7.59
C PRO A 39 10.91 -11.28 -8.75
N GLY A 40 10.15 -12.31 -8.38
CA GLY A 40 9.95 -13.47 -9.24
C GLY A 40 9.43 -12.98 -10.58
N THR A 41 10.21 -13.22 -11.66
CA THR A 41 10.02 -12.65 -12.99
C THR A 41 8.54 -12.44 -13.25
N CYS A 42 8.06 -11.19 -13.25
CA CYS A 42 6.64 -10.86 -13.11
C CYS A 42 5.81 -11.63 -14.14
N THR A 43 5.29 -12.79 -13.72
CA THR A 43 4.64 -13.78 -14.58
C THR A 43 3.41 -13.09 -15.13
N PRO A 44 3.37 -12.86 -16.47
CA PRO A 44 2.90 -11.63 -17.10
C PRO A 44 1.80 -11.00 -16.28
N GLN A 45 2.22 -10.09 -15.38
CA GLN A 45 1.41 -9.65 -14.25
C GLN A 45 0.06 -9.23 -14.80
N ALA A 46 -1.03 -9.81 -14.28
CA ALA A 46 -2.32 -9.73 -14.94
C ALA A 46 -2.80 -8.27 -15.02
N CYS A 47 -2.43 -7.54 -16.07
CA CYS A 47 -2.81 -6.14 -16.26
C CYS A 47 -4.24 -6.02 -16.82
N SER A 48 -5.03 -7.08 -16.67
CA SER A 48 -6.41 -7.20 -17.13
C SER A 48 -7.29 -6.23 -16.33
N VAL A 49 -7.42 -5.02 -16.85
CA VAL A 49 -8.45 -4.05 -16.47
C VAL A 49 -9.70 -4.29 -17.32
N PRO A 50 -10.93 -4.19 -16.76
CA PRO A 50 -12.15 -4.31 -17.55
C PRO A 50 -12.23 -3.19 -18.62
N THR A 51 -12.27 -3.57 -19.89
CA THR A 51 -12.22 -2.63 -21.04
C THR A 51 -13.60 -2.23 -21.59
N THR A 52 -14.68 -2.81 -21.06
CA THR A 52 -16.00 -2.81 -21.71
C THR A 52 -16.92 -1.64 -21.34
N ALA A 53 -16.49 -0.71 -20.49
CA ALA A 53 -17.33 0.40 -20.01
C ALA A 53 -16.89 1.74 -20.62
N THR A 54 -17.83 2.47 -21.22
CA THR A 54 -17.63 3.86 -21.66
C THR A 54 -17.35 4.75 -20.44
N PRO A 55 -16.26 5.54 -20.40
CA PRO A 55 -16.00 6.46 -19.31
C PRO A 55 -17.12 7.49 -19.16
N VAL A 56 -17.62 7.67 -17.93
CA VAL A 56 -18.61 8.70 -17.59
C VAL A 56 -17.97 9.85 -16.82
N PRO A 57 -18.40 11.11 -17.02
CA PRO A 57 -17.91 12.22 -16.21
C PRO A 57 -18.17 12.00 -14.72
N TRP A 58 -17.12 12.14 -13.91
CA TRP A 58 -17.23 11.98 -12.46
C TRP A 58 -18.15 13.04 -11.85
N LYS A 59 -19.04 12.61 -10.96
CA LYS A 59 -19.90 13.47 -10.15
C LYS A 59 -19.70 13.10 -8.68
N ARG A 60 -19.62 14.11 -7.80
CA ARG A 60 -19.59 13.88 -6.35
C ARG A 60 -20.86 13.14 -5.93
N PRO A 61 -20.77 11.98 -5.27
CA PRO A 61 -21.93 11.29 -4.71
C PRO A 61 -22.62 12.13 -3.63
N ALA A 62 -23.96 12.15 -3.63
CA ALA A 62 -24.75 12.88 -2.63
C ALA A 62 -24.57 12.35 -1.19
N ASP A 63 -24.22 11.06 -1.06
CA ASP A 63 -23.93 10.35 0.19
C ASP A 63 -22.54 10.63 0.79
N THR A 64 -21.86 11.71 0.38
CA THR A 64 -20.47 11.98 0.78
C THR A 64 -20.38 12.37 2.27
N VAL A 65 -20.15 11.37 3.13
CA VAL A 65 -19.82 11.56 4.54
C VAL A 65 -18.38 12.05 4.70
N LEU A 66 -18.16 13.13 5.44
CA LEU A 66 -16.82 13.48 5.94
C LEU A 66 -16.48 12.55 7.11
N ALA A 67 -15.55 11.62 6.88
CA ALA A 67 -15.01 10.75 7.92
C ALA A 67 -13.49 10.67 7.78
N LEU A 68 -12.81 10.63 8.93
CA LEU A 68 -11.35 10.70 9.03
C LEU A 68 -10.74 9.30 8.96
N ARG A 69 -9.63 9.16 8.24
CA ARG A 69 -8.74 8.00 8.39
C ARG A 69 -8.09 8.06 9.77
N ARG A 70 -7.89 6.91 10.41
CA ARG A 70 -7.18 6.78 11.69
C ARG A 70 -5.88 6.00 11.49
N SER A 71 -4.91 6.22 12.37
CA SER A 71 -3.71 5.40 12.45
C SER A 71 -4.11 3.94 12.64
N ALA A 72 -3.37 3.02 12.01
CA ALA A 72 -3.56 1.57 12.16
C ALA A 72 -3.29 1.06 13.59
N TRP A 73 -2.63 1.88 14.42
CA TRP A 73 -2.41 1.63 15.85
C TRP A 73 -3.56 2.14 16.73
N ASP A 74 -4.26 3.18 16.28
CA ASP A 74 -5.29 3.90 17.05
C ASP A 74 -6.72 3.66 16.52
N VAL A 75 -6.88 2.72 15.57
CA VAL A 75 -8.17 2.39 14.96
C VAL A 75 -9.04 1.58 15.93
N SER A 76 -10.33 1.93 16.03
CA SER A 76 -11.27 1.17 16.86
C SER A 76 -11.42 -0.27 16.37
N GLY A 77 -11.56 -1.22 17.30
CA GLY A 77 -11.80 -2.64 16.96
C GLY A 77 -13.04 -2.85 16.07
N ALA A 78 -14.08 -2.01 16.22
CA ALA A 78 -15.27 -2.04 15.37
C ALA A 78 -14.98 -1.64 13.91
N GLN A 79 -14.16 -0.60 13.69
CA GLN A 79 -13.73 -0.20 12.35
C GLN A 79 -12.77 -1.24 11.74
N LEU A 80 -11.87 -1.82 12.55
CA LEU A 80 -10.95 -2.87 12.12
C LEU A 80 -11.69 -4.15 11.70
N ALA A 81 -12.67 -4.60 12.50
CA ALA A 81 -13.53 -5.73 12.16
C ALA A 81 -14.30 -5.47 10.86
N LYS A 82 -14.79 -4.25 10.65
CA LYS A 82 -15.49 -3.86 9.42
C LYS A 82 -14.56 -3.84 8.19
N LEU A 83 -13.31 -3.38 8.34
CA LEU A 83 -12.28 -3.49 7.30
C LEU A 83 -11.97 -4.96 6.97
N ARG A 84 -11.82 -5.83 7.98
CA ARG A 84 -11.61 -7.28 7.77
C ARG A 84 -12.75 -7.89 6.94
N ILE A 85 -14.01 -7.63 7.31
CA ILE A 85 -15.18 -8.10 6.55
C ILE A 85 -15.21 -7.52 5.12
N ALA A 86 -14.85 -6.24 4.94
CA ALA A 86 -14.81 -5.62 3.62
C ALA A 86 -13.74 -6.27 2.72
N TYR A 87 -12.55 -6.57 3.23
CA TYR A 87 -11.51 -7.27 2.50
C TYR A 87 -11.85 -8.74 2.22
N GLN A 88 -12.49 -9.46 3.15
CA GLN A 88 -13.04 -10.81 2.89
C GLN A 88 -14.02 -10.79 1.70
N ARG A 89 -14.96 -9.84 1.70
CA ARG A 89 -15.93 -9.69 0.61
C ARG A 89 -15.27 -9.27 -0.70
N MET A 90 -14.26 -8.38 -0.66
CA MET A 90 -13.49 -7.96 -1.84
C MET A 90 -12.67 -9.10 -2.45
N ALA A 91 -12.13 -9.99 -1.63
CA ALA A 91 -11.41 -11.19 -2.07
C ALA A 91 -12.35 -12.28 -2.61
N ALA A 92 -13.59 -12.34 -2.13
CA ALA A 92 -14.62 -13.28 -2.60
C ALA A 92 -15.34 -12.84 -3.89
N LEU A 93 -15.07 -11.64 -4.42
CA LEU A 93 -15.60 -11.19 -5.70
C LEU A 93 -14.99 -11.98 -6.87
N PRO A 94 -15.74 -12.23 -7.97
CA PRO A 94 -15.18 -12.84 -9.17
C PRO A 94 -13.98 -12.04 -9.71
N PRO A 95 -12.91 -12.68 -10.22
CA PRO A 95 -11.76 -11.98 -10.78
C PRO A 95 -12.07 -11.04 -11.96
N SER A 96 -13.21 -11.24 -12.63
CA SER A 96 -13.74 -10.37 -13.68
C SER A 96 -14.43 -9.10 -13.17
N ASP A 97 -14.76 -9.02 -11.88
CA ASP A 97 -15.28 -7.80 -11.26
C ASP A 97 -14.12 -6.82 -11.01
N GLY A 98 -14.19 -5.62 -11.59
CA GLY A 98 -13.17 -4.57 -11.40
C GLY A 98 -13.02 -4.07 -9.94
N ARG A 99 -13.98 -4.41 -9.07
CA ARG A 99 -13.94 -4.15 -7.63
C ARG A 99 -13.18 -5.23 -6.84
N SER A 100 -12.92 -6.40 -7.44
CA SER A 100 -12.22 -7.51 -6.78
C SER A 100 -10.82 -7.12 -6.34
N LEU A 101 -10.28 -7.80 -5.34
CA LEU A 101 -8.91 -7.54 -4.87
C LEU A 101 -7.89 -7.70 -6.00
N GLN A 102 -8.12 -8.65 -6.92
CA GLN A 102 -7.31 -8.81 -8.13
C GLN A 102 -7.50 -7.62 -9.07
N GLY A 103 -8.74 -7.21 -9.39
CA GLY A 103 -9.01 -6.04 -10.24
C GLY A 103 -8.35 -4.75 -9.74
N GLN A 104 -8.32 -4.53 -8.42
CA GLN A 104 -7.63 -3.39 -7.79
C GLN A 104 -6.09 -3.48 -7.94
N ARG A 105 -5.50 -4.67 -7.80
CA ARG A 105 -4.07 -4.93 -8.06
C ARG A 105 -3.70 -4.76 -9.54
N ASN A 106 -4.55 -5.24 -10.44
CA ASN A 106 -4.41 -5.13 -11.89
C ASN A 106 -4.44 -3.66 -12.33
N LEU A 107 -5.33 -2.85 -11.76
CA LEU A 107 -5.44 -1.43 -12.04
C LEU A 107 -4.15 -0.68 -11.66
N HIS A 108 -3.56 -0.98 -10.49
CA HIS A 108 -2.26 -0.44 -10.14
C HIS A 108 -1.21 -0.86 -11.18
N ALA A 109 -1.06 -2.16 -11.44
CA ALA A 109 -0.10 -2.66 -12.44
C ALA A 109 -0.21 -1.93 -13.79
N TYR A 110 -1.41 -1.79 -14.33
CA TYR A 110 -1.70 -1.19 -15.64
C TYR A 110 -1.20 0.26 -15.80
N TYR A 111 -1.17 1.05 -14.73
CA TYR A 111 -0.67 2.43 -14.72
C TYR A 111 0.81 2.56 -14.29
N CYS A 112 1.42 1.47 -13.82
CA CYS A 112 2.66 1.48 -13.04
C CYS A 112 3.81 0.67 -13.62
N VAL A 113 3.52 -0.39 -14.38
CA VAL A 113 4.55 -1.20 -15.07
C VAL A 113 4.31 -1.19 -16.58
N THR A 114 5.24 -1.77 -17.33
CA THR A 114 5.15 -1.94 -18.79
C THR A 114 4.13 -3.00 -19.22
N CYS A 115 2.90 -2.88 -18.71
CA CYS A 115 1.73 -3.65 -19.13
C CYS A 115 1.41 -3.41 -20.61
N PRO A 116 1.33 -4.44 -21.47
CA PRO A 116 0.94 -4.26 -22.87
C PRO A 116 -0.37 -3.48 -23.01
N GLY A 117 -0.34 -2.38 -23.76
CA GLY A 117 -1.48 -1.47 -23.95
C GLY A 117 -1.79 -0.51 -22.78
N GLY A 118 -1.03 -0.56 -21.68
CA GLY A 118 -1.18 0.34 -20.54
C GLY A 118 -0.43 1.67 -20.69
N PRO A 119 -0.85 2.75 -19.98
CA PRO A 119 -0.13 4.02 -19.96
C PRO A 119 1.35 3.88 -19.58
N GLY A 120 1.68 3.01 -18.62
CA GLY A 120 3.06 2.74 -18.22
C GLY A 120 3.94 2.19 -19.36
N PHE A 121 3.37 1.45 -20.31
CA PHE A 121 4.07 0.95 -21.50
C PHE A 121 4.35 2.06 -22.54
N ALA A 122 3.52 3.11 -22.56
CA ALA A 122 3.73 4.30 -23.40
C ALA A 122 4.53 5.42 -22.71
N GLY A 123 5.24 5.12 -21.61
CA GLY A 123 6.01 6.09 -20.83
C GLY A 123 5.18 6.97 -19.88
N GLY A 124 3.88 6.71 -19.76
CA GLY A 124 2.95 7.38 -18.84
C GLY A 124 2.93 6.81 -17.42
N ASP A 125 4.09 6.41 -16.89
CA ASP A 125 4.21 5.90 -15.52
C ASP A 125 3.76 6.96 -14.50
N ILE A 126 2.86 6.55 -13.60
CA ILE A 126 2.28 7.43 -12.59
C ILE A 126 3.26 7.74 -11.44
N HIS A 127 4.36 7.00 -11.26
CA HIS A 127 5.29 7.20 -10.13
C HIS A 127 6.27 8.35 -10.34
N PHE A 128 6.88 8.43 -11.52
CA PHE A 128 8.01 9.32 -11.79
C PHE A 128 7.57 10.66 -12.41
N SER A 129 6.33 11.07 -12.14
CA SER A 129 5.72 12.27 -12.69
C SER A 129 4.81 12.95 -11.66
N TRP A 130 4.33 14.15 -11.99
CA TRP A 130 3.33 14.90 -11.23
C TRP A 130 2.03 14.12 -10.95
N ASN A 131 1.79 13.00 -11.66
CA ASN A 131 0.61 12.16 -11.51
C ASN A 131 0.62 11.35 -10.22
N PHE A 132 1.77 11.16 -9.57
CA PHE A 132 1.93 10.29 -8.40
C PHE A 132 0.91 10.60 -7.31
N LEU A 133 0.88 11.83 -6.79
CA LEU A 133 -0.04 12.23 -5.72
C LEU A 133 -1.53 12.24 -6.15
N PRO A 134 -1.95 12.84 -7.28
CA PRO A 134 -3.35 12.86 -7.67
C PRO A 134 -3.89 11.47 -8.06
N TRP A 135 -3.10 10.64 -8.74
CA TRP A 135 -3.50 9.27 -9.11
C TRP A 135 -3.69 8.41 -7.86
N HIS A 136 -2.72 8.37 -6.94
CA HIS A 136 -2.86 7.59 -5.70
C HIS A 136 -3.99 8.10 -4.81
N ARG A 137 -4.23 9.41 -4.75
CA ARG A 137 -5.40 9.97 -4.06
C ARG A 137 -6.71 9.46 -4.65
N MET A 138 -6.82 9.41 -5.97
CA MET A 138 -8.02 8.93 -6.67
C MET A 138 -8.20 7.41 -6.51
N PHE A 139 -7.13 6.64 -6.63
CA PHE A 139 -7.11 5.19 -6.41
C PHE A 139 -7.63 4.85 -5.01
N LEU A 140 -7.07 5.47 -3.97
CA LEU A 140 -7.50 5.24 -2.58
C LEU A 140 -8.94 5.74 -2.32
N TYR A 141 -9.38 6.84 -2.95
CA TYR A 141 -10.75 7.34 -2.84
C TYR A 141 -11.77 6.31 -3.35
N PHE A 142 -11.54 5.74 -4.54
CA PHE A 142 -12.42 4.70 -5.07
C PHE A 142 -12.29 3.40 -4.29
N HIS A 143 -11.08 3.01 -3.86
CA HIS A 143 -10.86 1.81 -3.05
C HIS A 143 -11.65 1.86 -1.73
N GLU A 144 -11.62 2.99 -1.00
CA GLU A 144 -12.43 3.22 0.20
C GLU A 144 -13.93 3.08 -0.08
N ARG A 145 -14.42 3.67 -1.17
CA ARG A 145 -15.84 3.58 -1.55
C ARG A 145 -16.25 2.18 -1.96
N ILE A 146 -15.37 1.40 -2.61
CA ILE A 146 -15.62 0.00 -2.93
C ILE A 146 -15.73 -0.82 -1.64
N LEU A 147 -14.75 -0.71 -0.72
CA LEU A 147 -14.79 -1.38 0.59
C LEU A 147 -16.07 -1.04 1.36
N GLY A 148 -16.42 0.25 1.42
CA GLY A 148 -17.66 0.71 2.06
C GLY A 148 -18.92 0.12 1.44
N SER A 149 -18.99 0.06 0.10
CA SER A 149 -20.12 -0.55 -0.62
C SER A 149 -20.27 -2.05 -0.34
N LEU A 150 -19.15 -2.77 -0.12
CA LEU A 150 -19.17 -4.20 0.17
C LEU A 150 -19.70 -4.51 1.58
N VAL A 151 -19.76 -3.54 2.48
CA VAL A 151 -20.29 -3.69 3.86
C VAL A 151 -21.47 -2.76 4.17
N ASN A 152 -22.03 -2.10 3.16
CA ASN A 152 -23.11 -1.11 3.29
C ASN A 152 -22.78 0.04 4.29
N ASP A 153 -21.53 0.50 4.32
CA ASP A 153 -21.09 1.61 5.18
C ASP A 153 -20.17 2.58 4.41
N MET A 154 -20.73 3.68 3.92
CA MET A 154 -19.98 4.71 3.20
C MET A 154 -19.20 5.67 4.12
N SER A 155 -19.31 5.51 5.45
CA SER A 155 -18.43 6.15 6.42
C SER A 155 -17.16 5.34 6.72
N LEU A 156 -17.08 4.08 6.29
CA LEU A 156 -15.88 3.24 6.41
C LEU A 156 -14.67 3.94 5.78
N ARG A 157 -13.59 4.10 6.54
CA ARG A 157 -12.32 4.67 6.07
C ARG A 157 -11.19 3.67 6.23
N LEU A 158 -10.24 3.73 5.30
CA LEU A 158 -8.95 3.07 5.43
C LEU A 158 -8.22 3.60 6.67
N THR A 159 -7.36 2.76 7.25
CA THR A 159 -6.33 3.22 8.17
C THR A 159 -5.12 3.76 7.40
N TYR A 160 -4.25 4.48 8.08
CA TYR A 160 -2.90 4.78 7.59
C TYR A 160 -1.85 4.24 8.57
N TRP A 161 -0.67 3.89 8.07
CA TRP A 161 0.45 3.48 8.93
C TRP A 161 1.18 4.73 9.41
N ASP A 162 1.06 5.05 10.69
CA ASP A 162 1.61 6.27 11.31
C ASP A 162 3.09 6.10 11.73
N TRP A 163 3.94 5.67 10.80
CA TRP A 163 5.34 5.33 11.07
C TRP A 163 6.23 6.53 11.42
N GLU A 164 5.73 7.77 11.37
CA GLU A 164 6.42 8.95 11.88
C GLU A 164 6.52 8.93 13.42
N ILE A 165 5.59 8.26 14.10
CA ILE A 165 5.65 8.02 15.55
C ILE A 165 6.53 6.78 15.79
N PRO A 166 7.64 6.86 16.56
CA PRO A 166 8.58 5.74 16.72
C PRO A 166 7.97 4.44 17.24
N SER A 167 7.00 4.51 18.15
CA SER A 167 6.27 3.33 18.66
C SER A 167 5.33 2.70 17.62
N HIS A 168 4.97 3.43 16.55
CA HIS A 168 4.08 2.99 15.47
C HIS A 168 4.84 2.61 14.20
N ALA A 169 6.17 2.77 14.17
CA ALA A 169 7.03 2.38 13.05
C ALA A 169 7.08 0.86 12.81
N LEU A 170 6.66 0.06 13.79
CA LEU A 170 6.47 -1.40 13.66
C LEU A 170 5.29 -1.72 12.73
N VAL A 171 5.28 -2.91 12.12
CA VAL A 171 4.13 -3.43 11.35
C VAL A 171 2.90 -3.44 12.27
N PRO A 172 1.79 -2.75 11.94
CA PRO A 172 0.63 -2.68 12.82
C PRO A 172 -0.02 -4.08 12.99
N PRO A 173 -0.35 -4.53 14.23
CA PRO A 173 -0.86 -5.87 14.49
C PRO A 173 -2.05 -6.29 13.62
N ALA A 174 -2.97 -5.34 13.40
CA ALA A 174 -4.08 -5.39 12.46
C ALA A 174 -3.78 -6.08 11.12
N PHE A 175 -2.59 -5.84 10.56
CA PHE A 175 -2.12 -6.36 9.28
C PHE A 175 -1.08 -7.48 9.43
N GLY A 176 -0.35 -7.56 10.55
CA GLY A 176 0.71 -8.55 10.79
C GLY A 176 0.25 -9.89 11.37
N GLU A 177 -0.90 -9.95 12.03
CA GLU A 177 -1.50 -11.20 12.53
C GLU A 177 -1.77 -12.18 11.38
N ILE A 178 -1.27 -13.43 11.49
CA ILE A 178 -1.36 -14.46 10.44
C ILE A 178 -2.75 -15.14 10.42
N GLU A 179 -3.27 -15.48 11.60
CA GLU A 179 -4.46 -16.34 11.73
C GLU A 179 -5.74 -15.63 11.32
N ASN A 180 -6.48 -16.23 10.38
CA ASN A 180 -7.81 -15.78 9.93
C ASN A 180 -7.88 -14.29 9.48
N ASN A 181 -6.74 -13.69 9.14
CA ASN A 181 -6.65 -12.27 8.84
C ASN A 181 -6.71 -11.99 7.32
N PRO A 182 -7.81 -11.45 6.78
CA PRO A 182 -7.94 -11.14 5.35
C PRO A 182 -7.08 -9.96 4.88
N MET A 183 -6.39 -9.29 5.81
CA MET A 183 -5.45 -8.19 5.54
C MET A 183 -4.00 -8.61 5.77
N TYR A 184 -3.74 -9.88 6.10
CA TYR A 184 -2.41 -10.45 6.10
C TYR A 184 -1.93 -10.72 4.66
N ASP A 185 -0.63 -10.67 4.45
CA ASP A 185 -0.01 -11.05 3.18
C ASP A 185 1.33 -11.75 3.47
N ALA A 186 1.43 -13.01 3.04
CA ALA A 186 2.59 -13.86 3.28
C ALA A 186 3.82 -13.44 2.45
N THR A 187 3.65 -12.62 1.39
CA THR A 187 4.78 -12.18 0.54
C THR A 187 5.52 -10.96 1.09
N ARG A 188 5.23 -10.53 2.33
CA ARG A 188 5.88 -9.37 2.94
C ARG A 188 7.28 -9.68 3.44
N TYR A 189 8.19 -8.73 3.21
CA TYR A 189 9.50 -8.73 3.84
C TYR A 189 9.41 -8.37 5.33
N LEU A 190 8.63 -7.34 5.68
CA LEU A 190 8.39 -6.95 7.07
C LEU A 190 7.28 -7.80 7.71
N GLN A 191 7.64 -8.48 8.79
CA GLN A 191 6.77 -9.29 9.65
C GLN A 191 6.36 -8.52 10.91
N LEU A 192 5.42 -9.08 11.69
CA LEU A 192 5.02 -8.51 12.98
C LEU A 192 6.24 -8.36 13.92
N GLY A 193 6.37 -7.20 14.55
CA GLY A 193 7.52 -6.87 15.40
C GLY A 193 8.75 -6.32 14.65
N GLN A 194 8.71 -6.22 13.32
CA GLN A 194 9.72 -5.49 12.53
C GLN A 194 9.20 -4.09 12.17
N SER A 195 10.11 -3.15 11.91
CA SER A 195 9.78 -1.74 11.64
C SER A 195 10.24 -1.26 10.27
N VAL A 196 9.71 -0.12 9.82
CA VAL A 196 10.28 0.63 8.70
C VAL A 196 11.59 1.25 9.17
N GLU A 197 12.71 0.62 8.85
CA GLU A 197 14.03 1.18 9.17
C GLU A 197 14.35 2.37 8.27
N ARG A 198 14.72 3.50 8.88
CA ARG A 198 15.30 4.63 8.17
C ARG A 198 16.80 4.41 8.05
N VAL A 199 17.26 3.90 6.91
CA VAL A 199 18.69 3.87 6.58
C VAL A 199 19.20 5.31 6.43
N LEU A 200 19.72 5.86 7.53
CA LEU A 200 20.51 7.08 7.53
C LEU A 200 21.93 6.71 7.12
N THR A 201 22.24 6.84 5.82
CA THR A 201 23.63 6.87 5.37
C THR A 201 24.28 8.15 5.92
N ASN A 202 25.42 8.00 6.61
CA ASN A 202 26.26 9.12 7.05
C ASN A 202 26.90 9.85 5.87
#